data_AF-A0A8T2TP54-F1
#
_entry.id   AF-A0A8T2TP54-F1
#
_cell.length_a   1.000
_cell.length_b   1.000
_cell.length_c   1.000
_cell.angle_alpha   90.00
_cell.angle_beta   90.00
_cell.angle_gamma   90.00
#
_symmetry.space_group_name_H-M   'P 1'
#
loop_
_entity.id
_entity.type
_entity.pdbx_description
1 polymer ?
#
loop_
_entity_poly.entity_id
_entity_poly.type
_entity_poly.pdbx_seq_one_letter_code
_entity_poly.pdbx_strand_id
1 'polypeptide(L)'
;MDYFKRSSTVRLRTQRGKYLFADEDECGVSQSKDASKQNVVWTVEFEPINPSVIKLKSCYNCYLTATNAPFLLGMTGKKVLQMKLVDPESSVYWEPIRDGYSVKLKTISGGFLRANGSIPPWRNSVTHDSTHKEDWLLWEVVPVGDSLQNEGLSTQKPSFKSNGSYTMGDNLQHEGLSAQNPSFKSNVSFSQEPSIVSSVPSFKEETVASKPKVDGRKIYYAVAGDDGEIPDDFDSEITFIGHNVKMLAEKLKEETGIEEDIYVCAKNHKTKRLFPLLLQLPPQNSDMYVVVVKASSTLARTLGGGDEKVQRNDDVYS
;
A
#
# COMPACT_ATOMS: atom_id res chain seq x y z
N MET A 1 -19.37 5.76 -15.76
CA MET A 1 -18.84 7.14 -15.70
C MET A 1 -19.72 8.18 -15.00
N ASP A 2 -21.05 8.10 -15.05
CA ASP A 2 -21.88 9.23 -14.59
C ASP A 2 -21.80 9.57 -13.10
N TYR A 3 -21.37 8.63 -12.24
CA TYR A 3 -21.15 8.89 -10.81
C TYR A 3 -19.99 9.86 -10.54
N PHE A 4 -18.96 9.84 -11.39
CA PHE A 4 -17.79 10.69 -11.27
C PHE A 4 -17.99 12.07 -11.92
N LYS A 5 -19.07 12.27 -12.69
CA LYS A 5 -19.40 13.57 -13.31
C LYS A 5 -20.12 14.52 -12.35
N ARG A 6 -20.63 14.01 -11.23
CA ARG A 6 -21.44 14.79 -10.27
C ARG A 6 -20.61 15.64 -9.33
N SER A 7 -19.32 15.33 -9.16
CA SER A 7 -18.37 16.14 -8.39
C SER A 7 -16.94 15.89 -8.90
N SER A 8 -16.12 16.92 -8.84
CA SER A 8 -14.67 16.84 -9.06
C SER A 8 -13.95 16.11 -7.91
N THR A 9 -14.61 15.90 -6.77
CA THR A 9 -14.05 15.22 -5.60
C THR A 9 -15.01 14.17 -5.03
N VAL A 10 -14.47 13.02 -4.66
CA VAL A 10 -15.25 11.86 -4.22
C VAL A 10 -14.58 11.14 -3.04
N ARG A 11 -15.37 10.37 -2.30
CA ARG A 11 -14.87 9.28 -1.46
C ARG A 11 -15.28 7.96 -2.08
N LEU A 12 -14.40 6.96 -2.03
CA LEU A 12 -14.69 5.61 -2.49
C LEU A 12 -14.94 4.72 -1.28
N ARG A 13 -16.18 4.25 -1.11
CA ARG A 13 -16.64 3.51 0.07
C ARG A 13 -16.90 2.04 -0.27
N THR A 14 -16.34 1.15 0.53
CA THR A 14 -16.63 -0.28 0.49
C THR A 14 -17.99 -0.59 1.09
N GLN A 15 -18.59 -1.73 0.74
CA GLN A 15 -19.85 -2.20 1.35
C GLN A 15 -19.78 -2.32 2.88
N ARG A 16 -18.57 -2.51 3.44
CA ARG A 16 -18.32 -2.60 4.89
C ARG A 16 -18.15 -1.24 5.57
N GLY A 17 -18.46 -0.15 4.88
CA GLY A 17 -18.42 1.20 5.42
C GLY A 17 -17.03 1.78 5.64
N LYS A 18 -15.99 1.19 5.02
CA LYS A 18 -14.63 1.76 5.00
C LYS A 18 -14.38 2.50 3.70
N TYR A 19 -13.51 3.49 3.73
CA TYR A 19 -13.17 4.35 2.61
C TYR A 19 -11.74 4.10 2.15
N LEU A 20 -11.49 4.26 0.85
CA LEU A 20 -10.14 4.31 0.29
C LEU A 20 -9.36 5.45 0.94
N PHE A 21 -8.24 5.14 1.56
CA PHE A 21 -7.47 6.05 2.39
C PHE A 21 -6.05 6.20 1.83
N ALA A 22 -5.62 7.44 1.60
CA ALA A 22 -4.24 7.79 1.29
C ALA A 22 -3.42 7.83 2.58
N ASP A 23 -2.45 6.93 2.73
CA ASP A 23 -1.64 6.86 3.95
C ASP A 23 -0.75 8.11 4.11
N GLU A 24 -0.39 8.42 5.35
CA GLU A 24 0.39 9.62 5.72
C GLU A 24 1.85 9.58 5.27
N ASP A 25 2.34 8.42 4.85
CA ASP A 25 3.67 8.22 4.27
C ASP A 25 3.77 8.69 2.79
N GLU A 26 2.69 9.28 2.25
CA GLU A 26 2.57 9.72 0.85
C GLU A 26 2.83 8.60 -0.19
N CYS A 27 2.71 7.33 0.23
CA CYS A 27 3.01 6.18 -0.63
C CYS A 27 1.97 5.06 -0.50
N GLY A 28 1.60 4.72 0.74
CA GLY A 28 0.63 3.68 1.05
C GLY A 28 -0.80 4.07 0.70
N VAL A 29 -1.60 3.04 0.44
CA VAL A 29 -3.05 3.15 0.29
C VAL A 29 -3.71 2.04 1.09
N SER A 30 -4.64 2.44 1.94
CA SER A 30 -5.30 1.54 2.88
C SER A 30 -6.81 1.82 2.94
N GLN A 31 -7.47 1.28 3.96
CA GLN A 31 -8.89 1.47 4.23
C GLN A 31 -9.09 2.05 5.63
N SER A 32 -9.89 3.11 5.73
CA SER A 32 -10.24 3.75 7.00
C SER A 32 -11.76 3.79 7.22
N LYS A 33 -12.22 3.74 8.47
CA LYS A 33 -13.63 4.00 8.82
C LYS A 33 -13.93 5.48 8.98
N ASP A 34 -12.90 6.29 9.15
CA ASP A 34 -13.04 7.72 9.44
C ASP A 34 -13.23 8.51 8.13
N ALA A 35 -14.48 8.90 7.87
CA ALA A 35 -14.86 9.66 6.69
C ALA A 35 -14.51 11.16 6.79
N SER A 36 -14.11 11.65 7.96
CA SER A 36 -13.82 13.07 8.21
C SER A 36 -12.44 13.49 7.72
N LYS A 37 -11.52 12.54 7.57
CA LYS A 37 -10.14 12.80 7.12
C LYS A 37 -10.08 13.23 5.66
N GLN A 38 -9.22 14.19 5.35
CA GLN A 38 -8.97 14.60 3.97
C GLN A 38 -8.36 13.47 3.13
N ASN A 39 -7.66 12.53 3.77
CA ASN A 39 -7.06 11.34 3.18
C ASN A 39 -8.06 10.39 2.51
N VAL A 40 -9.35 10.47 2.82
CA VAL A 40 -10.39 9.68 2.14
C VAL A 40 -11.01 10.40 0.95
N VAL A 41 -10.62 11.65 0.71
CA VAL A 41 -11.10 12.49 -0.39
C VAL A 41 -10.13 12.39 -1.56
N TRP A 42 -10.66 12.04 -2.72
CA TRP A 42 -9.91 11.87 -3.96
C TRP A 42 -10.47 12.82 -5.02
N THR A 43 -9.60 13.62 -5.61
CA THR A 43 -9.94 14.44 -6.77
C THR A 43 -9.95 13.56 -8.01
N VAL A 44 -10.99 13.71 -8.83
CA VAL A 44 -11.18 12.96 -10.06
C VAL A 44 -10.71 13.82 -11.23
N GLU A 45 -9.74 13.31 -11.97
CA GLU A 45 -9.29 13.94 -13.21
C GLU A 45 -9.64 13.04 -14.40
N PHE A 46 -10.44 13.57 -15.33
CA PHE A 46 -10.76 12.88 -16.57
C PHE A 46 -9.64 13.05 -17.59
N GLU A 47 -9.32 12.00 -18.34
CA GLU A 47 -8.36 12.07 -19.44
C GLU A 47 -9.02 12.74 -20.67
N PRO A 48 -8.51 13.89 -21.15
CA PRO A 48 -9.13 14.62 -22.26
C PRO A 48 -9.28 13.81 -23.54
N ILE A 49 -8.30 12.95 -23.85
CA ILE A 49 -8.29 12.15 -25.08
C ILE A 49 -9.17 10.90 -24.94
N ASN A 50 -9.18 10.28 -23.76
CA ASN A 50 -9.95 9.07 -23.50
C ASN A 50 -10.84 9.25 -22.25
N PRO A 51 -12.07 9.75 -22.40
CA PRO A 51 -12.97 9.98 -21.28
C PRO A 51 -13.52 8.69 -20.64
N SER A 52 -13.12 7.51 -21.13
CA SER A 52 -13.45 6.21 -20.50
C SER A 52 -12.54 5.85 -19.32
N VAL A 53 -11.46 6.61 -19.10
CA VAL A 53 -10.57 6.44 -17.95
C VAL A 53 -10.49 7.70 -17.10
N ILE A 54 -10.16 7.51 -15.83
CA ILE A 54 -9.93 8.58 -14.85
C ILE A 54 -8.60 8.38 -14.13
N LYS A 55 -8.08 9.47 -13.59
CA LYS A 55 -7.05 9.47 -12.55
C LYS A 55 -7.69 9.90 -11.23
N LEU A 56 -7.22 9.31 -10.13
CA LEU A 56 -7.66 9.63 -8.78
C LEU A 56 -6.48 10.23 -8.02
N LYS A 57 -6.60 11.49 -7.61
CA LYS A 57 -5.54 12.25 -6.95
C LYS A 57 -5.85 12.40 -5.46
N SER A 58 -4.91 12.01 -4.61
CA SER A 58 -5.00 12.10 -3.15
C SER A 58 -4.78 13.53 -2.65
N CYS A 59 -5.02 13.74 -1.36
CA CYS A 59 -4.72 14.98 -0.66
C CYS A 59 -3.22 15.37 -0.64
N TYR A 60 -2.32 14.45 -1.00
CA TYR A 60 -0.88 14.66 -1.07
C TYR A 60 -0.39 14.98 -2.50
N ASN A 61 -1.31 15.31 -3.41
CA ASN A 61 -1.02 15.47 -4.83
C ASN A 61 -0.39 14.24 -5.51
N CYS A 62 -0.64 13.05 -4.95
CA CYS A 62 -0.22 11.78 -5.50
C CYS A 62 -1.40 11.09 -6.20
N TYR A 63 -1.13 10.25 -7.20
CA TYR A 63 -2.16 9.54 -7.95
C TYR A 63 -2.27 8.10 -7.48
N LEU A 64 -3.48 7.56 -7.46
CA LEU A 64 -3.72 6.14 -7.22
C LEU A 64 -3.11 5.31 -8.37
N THR A 65 -2.09 4.52 -8.07
CA THR A 65 -1.26 3.84 -9.06
C THR A 65 -1.28 2.34 -8.84
N ALA A 66 -1.63 1.59 -9.90
CA ALA A 66 -1.52 0.13 -9.92
C ALA A 66 -0.09 -0.29 -10.27
N THR A 67 0.54 -1.13 -9.44
CA THR A 67 1.92 -1.60 -9.68
C THR A 67 1.95 -3.08 -10.04
N ASN A 68 3.01 -3.57 -10.69
CA ASN A 68 3.19 -5.01 -10.88
C ASN A 68 3.80 -5.72 -9.66
N ALA A 69 4.13 -5.00 -8.59
CA ALA A 69 4.72 -5.56 -7.39
C ALA A 69 3.71 -6.43 -6.63
N PRO A 70 4.07 -7.65 -6.22
CA PRO A 70 3.21 -8.48 -5.38
C PRO A 70 2.98 -7.80 -4.02
N PHE A 71 1.77 -7.93 -3.47
CA PHE A 71 1.45 -7.40 -2.15
C PHE A 71 1.93 -8.33 -1.02
N LEU A 72 1.58 -9.61 -1.11
CA LEU A 72 2.02 -10.66 -0.16
C LEU A 72 2.42 -11.92 -0.93
N LEU A 73 3.48 -12.59 -0.45
CA LEU A 73 3.97 -13.81 -1.06
C LEU A 73 2.90 -14.90 -1.02
N GLY A 74 2.73 -15.62 -2.14
CA GLY A 74 1.73 -16.68 -2.27
C GLY A 74 0.28 -16.20 -2.47
N MET A 75 0.06 -14.89 -2.57
CA MET A 75 -1.24 -14.29 -2.89
C MET A 75 -1.21 -13.58 -4.24
N THR A 76 -2.37 -13.53 -4.91
CA THR A 76 -2.51 -13.01 -6.28
C THR A 76 -2.56 -11.48 -6.38
N GLY A 77 -2.81 -10.79 -5.26
CA GLY A 77 -2.97 -9.33 -5.23
C GLY A 77 -1.65 -8.60 -5.45
N LYS A 78 -1.68 -7.60 -6.33
CA LYS A 78 -0.58 -6.67 -6.57
C LYS A 78 -0.80 -5.34 -5.87
N LYS A 79 0.27 -4.63 -5.52
CA LYS A 79 0.19 -3.39 -4.75
C LYS A 79 -0.48 -2.27 -5.54
N VAL A 80 -1.30 -1.52 -4.83
CA VAL A 80 -1.77 -0.19 -5.24
C VAL A 80 -1.14 0.81 -4.29
N LEU A 81 -0.55 1.86 -4.85
CA LEU A 81 0.16 2.91 -4.13
C LEU A 81 -0.44 4.27 -4.49
N GLN A 82 -0.04 5.29 -3.77
CA GLN A 82 -0.14 6.67 -4.24
C GLN A 82 1.26 7.15 -4.65
N MET A 83 1.40 7.75 -5.83
CA MET A 83 2.70 8.20 -6.34
C MET A 83 2.59 9.56 -7.03
N LYS A 84 3.62 10.41 -6.91
CA LYS A 84 3.70 11.65 -7.72
C LYS A 84 3.86 11.28 -9.20
N LEU A 85 3.21 12.03 -10.06
CA LEU A 85 3.31 11.85 -11.50
C LEU A 85 4.71 12.33 -11.93
N VAL A 86 5.59 11.40 -12.29
CA VAL A 86 6.91 11.70 -12.86
C VAL A 86 6.87 11.57 -14.39
N ASP A 87 6.06 10.64 -14.90
CA ASP A 87 5.58 10.53 -16.29
C ASP A 87 4.20 9.85 -16.29
N PRO A 88 3.27 10.18 -17.22
CA PRO A 88 1.95 9.58 -17.28
C PRO A 88 2.00 8.16 -17.84
N GLU A 89 2.45 7.21 -17.02
CA GLU A 89 2.40 5.79 -17.31
C GLU A 89 0.97 5.24 -17.21
N SER A 90 0.69 4.17 -17.97
CA SER A 90 -0.59 3.44 -18.02
C SER A 90 -1.14 3.02 -16.62
N SER A 91 -0.27 2.99 -15.61
CA SER A 91 -0.54 2.56 -14.24
C SER A 91 -1.42 3.49 -13.39
N VAL A 92 -1.58 4.76 -13.77
CA VAL A 92 -2.41 5.74 -13.03
C VAL A 92 -3.86 5.81 -13.53
N TYR A 93 -4.14 5.17 -14.66
CA TYR A 93 -5.45 5.20 -15.30
C TYR A 93 -6.34 4.07 -14.81
N TRP A 94 -7.58 4.44 -14.45
CA TRP A 94 -8.60 3.52 -14.00
C TRP A 94 -9.85 3.66 -14.88
N GLU A 95 -10.32 2.53 -15.41
CA GLU A 95 -11.58 2.42 -16.15
C GLU A 95 -12.72 2.09 -15.15
N PRO A 96 -13.67 3.01 -14.89
CA PRO A 96 -14.76 2.75 -13.96
C PRO A 96 -15.91 2.01 -14.64
N ILE A 97 -16.12 0.76 -14.25
CA ILE A 97 -17.18 -0.12 -14.74
C ILE A 97 -18.34 -0.09 -13.75
N ARG A 98 -19.54 0.27 -14.23
CA ARG A 98 -20.73 0.39 -13.39
C ARG A 98 -21.26 -0.99 -13.00
N ASP A 99 -21.59 -1.14 -11.73
CA ASP A 99 -22.24 -2.33 -11.18
C ASP A 99 -23.32 -1.89 -10.18
N GLY A 100 -24.56 -1.72 -10.68
CA GLY A 100 -25.67 -1.12 -9.92
C GLY A 100 -25.36 0.30 -9.41
N TYR A 101 -25.35 0.44 -8.08
CA TYR A 101 -25.02 1.67 -7.34
C TYR A 101 -23.53 1.79 -6.98
N SER A 102 -22.74 0.78 -7.33
CA SER A 102 -21.29 0.75 -7.10
C SER A 102 -20.53 0.77 -8.43
N VAL A 103 -19.21 0.90 -8.32
CA VAL A 103 -18.29 0.81 -9.45
C VAL A 103 -17.18 -0.19 -9.14
N LYS A 104 -16.72 -0.87 -10.18
CA LYS A 104 -15.45 -1.59 -10.22
C LYS A 104 -14.44 -0.68 -10.92
N LEU A 105 -13.27 -0.49 -10.34
CA LEU A 105 -12.21 0.32 -10.95
C LEU A 105 -11.18 -0.61 -11.57
N LYS A 106 -11.10 -0.64 -12.89
CA LYS A 106 -10.27 -1.58 -13.64
C LYS A 106 -9.00 -0.91 -14.12
N THR A 107 -7.86 -1.59 -14.01
CA THR A 107 -6.58 -1.17 -14.57
C THR A 107 -6.55 -1.42 -16.07
N ILE A 108 -5.67 -0.74 -16.81
CA ILE A 108 -5.45 -1.03 -18.24
C ILE A 108 -5.03 -2.50 -18.46
N SER A 109 -4.31 -3.10 -17.50
CA SER A 109 -3.90 -4.51 -17.52
C SER A 109 -5.02 -5.51 -17.19
N GLY A 110 -6.25 -5.03 -16.93
CA GLY A 110 -7.42 -5.88 -16.71
C GLY A 110 -7.66 -6.33 -15.26
N GLY A 111 -6.84 -5.89 -14.31
CA GLY A 111 -7.07 -6.11 -12.87
C GLY A 111 -8.09 -5.12 -12.30
N PHE A 112 -8.60 -5.38 -11.10
CA PHE A 112 -9.59 -4.53 -10.44
C PHE A 112 -9.12 -4.07 -9.07
N LEU A 113 -9.42 -2.82 -8.70
CA LEU A 113 -9.16 -2.27 -7.37
C LEU A 113 -9.95 -3.07 -6.33
N ARG A 114 -9.22 -3.62 -5.36
CA ARG A 114 -9.73 -4.56 -4.36
C ARG A 114 -9.48 -4.05 -2.95
N ALA A 115 -10.57 -3.90 -2.21
CA ALA A 115 -10.57 -3.63 -0.79
C ALA A 115 -10.41 -4.93 0.00
N ASN A 116 -9.20 -5.19 0.48
CA ASN A 116 -8.94 -6.42 1.19
C ASN A 116 -9.50 -6.40 2.61
N GLY A 117 -10.16 -7.49 3.01
CA GLY A 117 -10.52 -7.74 4.39
C GLY A 117 -9.95 -9.05 4.85
N SER A 118 -9.19 -9.08 5.94
CA SER A 118 -8.74 -10.31 6.61
C SER A 118 -7.98 -9.99 7.91
N ILE A 119 -7.11 -10.90 8.33
CA ILE A 119 -6.03 -10.73 9.31
C ILE A 119 -4.88 -9.88 8.75
N PRO A 120 -4.11 -9.19 9.60
CA PRO A 120 -2.87 -8.53 9.19
C PRO A 120 -1.88 -9.54 8.56
N PRO A 121 -1.03 -9.11 7.62
CA PRO A 121 -0.89 -7.76 7.05
C PRO A 121 -1.93 -7.43 5.96
N TRP A 122 -2.80 -8.38 5.61
CA TRP A 122 -3.80 -8.22 4.54
C TRP A 122 -4.99 -7.33 4.95
N ARG A 123 -5.26 -7.23 6.24
CA ARG A 123 -6.31 -6.38 6.79
C ARG A 123 -6.14 -4.93 6.34
N ASN A 124 -7.23 -4.34 5.83
CA ASN A 124 -7.30 -2.94 5.40
C ASN A 124 -6.40 -2.56 4.23
N SER A 125 -5.64 -3.49 3.65
CA SER A 125 -4.84 -3.16 2.48
C SER A 125 -5.71 -2.98 1.24
N VAL A 126 -5.14 -2.29 0.25
CA VAL A 126 -5.75 -2.13 -1.07
C VAL A 126 -4.79 -2.70 -2.10
N THR A 127 -5.32 -3.55 -2.98
CA THR A 127 -4.55 -4.20 -4.05
C THR A 127 -5.30 -4.10 -5.36
N HIS A 128 -4.67 -4.46 -6.48
CA HIS A 128 -5.41 -4.82 -7.69
C HIS A 128 -5.16 -6.29 -8.03
N ASP A 129 -6.18 -6.94 -8.59
CA ASP A 129 -6.16 -8.37 -8.86
C ASP A 129 -7.09 -8.69 -10.03
N SER A 130 -6.76 -9.71 -10.83
CA SER A 130 -7.62 -10.20 -11.92
C SER A 130 -8.69 -11.18 -11.43
N THR A 131 -8.59 -11.68 -10.19
CA THR A 131 -9.50 -12.67 -9.63
C THR A 131 -10.81 -12.07 -9.10
N HIS A 132 -11.94 -12.67 -9.45
CA HIS A 132 -13.29 -12.10 -9.34
C HIS A 132 -14.02 -12.40 -8.01
N LYS A 133 -13.42 -12.15 -6.83
CA LYS A 133 -14.22 -12.11 -5.60
C LYS A 133 -15.01 -10.80 -5.56
N GLU A 134 -16.23 -10.82 -6.09
CA GLU A 134 -17.02 -9.61 -6.42
C GLU A 134 -17.19 -8.63 -5.25
N ASP A 135 -17.46 -9.12 -4.04
CA ASP A 135 -17.73 -8.27 -2.87
C ASP A 135 -16.59 -7.32 -2.48
N TRP A 136 -15.34 -7.66 -2.83
CA TRP A 136 -14.17 -6.83 -2.47
C TRP A 136 -13.80 -5.83 -3.57
N LEU A 137 -14.46 -5.90 -4.73
CA LEU A 137 -14.17 -5.07 -5.91
C LEU A 137 -15.14 -3.89 -6.05
N LEU A 138 -16.20 -3.88 -5.25
CA LEU A 138 -17.28 -2.89 -5.34
C LEU A 138 -17.01 -1.69 -4.45
N TRP A 139 -17.03 -0.51 -5.09
CA TRP A 139 -16.86 0.79 -4.44
C TRP A 139 -18.07 1.67 -4.72
N GLU A 140 -18.73 2.13 -3.67
CA GLU A 140 -19.72 3.19 -3.73
C GLU A 140 -18.99 4.54 -3.91
N VAL A 141 -19.36 5.30 -4.93
CA VAL A 141 -18.83 6.65 -5.18
C VAL A 141 -19.68 7.64 -4.41
N VAL A 142 -19.11 8.22 -3.35
CA VAL A 142 -19.78 9.22 -2.50
C VAL A 142 -19.24 10.60 -2.87
N PRO A 143 -20.00 11.47 -3.57
CA PRO A 143 -19.55 12.82 -3.91
C PRO A 143 -19.21 13.63 -2.66
N VAL A 144 -18.13 14.39 -2.72
CA VAL A 144 -17.83 15.46 -1.75
C VAL A 144 -18.22 16.76 -2.45
N GLY A 145 -19.21 17.46 -1.92
CA GLY A 145 -19.80 18.61 -2.60
C GLY A 145 -18.94 19.87 -2.47
N ASP A 146 -18.78 20.59 -3.58
CA ASP A 146 -18.86 22.05 -3.55
C ASP A 146 -20.32 22.39 -3.28
N SER A 147 -20.60 23.12 -2.21
CA SER A 147 -21.97 23.48 -1.85
C SER A 147 -22.52 24.48 -2.87
N LEU A 148 -23.44 24.08 -3.76
CA LEU A 148 -24.61 24.88 -4.18
C LEU A 148 -25.72 23.99 -4.78
N GLN A 149 -26.83 23.94 -4.04
CA GLN A 149 -28.24 23.81 -4.44
C GLN A 149 -28.60 23.17 -5.80
N ASN A 150 -29.26 22.01 -5.74
CA ASN A 150 -30.67 21.98 -6.12
C ASN A 150 -31.40 20.81 -5.43
N GLU A 151 -32.52 21.15 -4.79
CA GLU A 151 -33.48 20.20 -4.25
C GLU A 151 -34.14 19.37 -5.36
N GLY A 152 -34.57 18.16 -5.00
CA GLY A 152 -35.59 17.44 -5.75
C GLY A 152 -35.42 15.92 -5.80
N LEU A 153 -35.98 15.26 -4.77
CA LEU A 153 -36.74 14.02 -4.85
C LEU A 153 -36.13 12.73 -4.25
N SER A 154 -36.67 12.44 -3.05
CA SER A 154 -37.08 11.12 -2.54
C SER A 154 -36.04 10.16 -1.98
N THR A 155 -35.76 10.33 -0.68
CA THR A 155 -35.51 9.23 0.25
C THR A 155 -36.80 8.47 0.53
N GLN A 156 -37.11 7.43 -0.26
CA GLN A 156 -37.98 6.35 0.22
C GLN A 156 -37.13 5.22 0.78
N LYS A 157 -37.06 5.18 2.11
CA LYS A 157 -36.68 4.01 2.90
C LYS A 157 -37.87 3.04 2.87
N PRO A 158 -37.74 1.78 2.41
CA PRO A 158 -38.85 0.85 2.50
C PRO A 158 -39.02 0.42 3.97
N SER A 159 -40.01 1.02 4.63
CA SER A 159 -40.60 0.49 5.85
C SER A 159 -41.54 -0.66 5.46
N PHE A 160 -41.16 -1.89 5.79
CA PHE A 160 -42.09 -3.03 5.80
C PHE A 160 -43.18 -2.75 6.82
N LYS A 161 -44.41 -2.53 6.35
CA LYS A 161 -45.62 -2.57 7.19
C LYS A 161 -46.16 -3.99 7.13
N SER A 162 -46.07 -4.69 8.26
CA SER A 162 -46.81 -5.93 8.51
C SER A 162 -48.30 -5.61 8.62
N ASN A 163 -49.11 -6.15 7.73
CA ASN A 163 -50.56 -6.22 7.91
C ASN A 163 -50.91 -7.57 8.54
N GLY A 164 -51.57 -7.52 9.69
CA GLY A 164 -52.09 -8.71 10.38
C GLY A 164 -52.63 -8.33 11.75
N SER A 165 -53.79 -7.68 11.78
CA SER A 165 -54.58 -7.54 13.01
C SER A 165 -55.46 -8.78 13.16
N TYR A 166 -55.40 -9.43 14.32
CA TYR A 166 -56.57 -10.06 14.92
C TYR A 166 -56.58 -9.77 16.41
N THR A 167 -57.76 -9.38 16.85
CA THR A 167 -58.14 -8.89 18.17
C THR A 167 -58.52 -10.01 19.12
N MET A 168 -58.16 -9.81 20.40
CA MET A 168 -58.86 -10.17 21.64
C MET A 168 -59.01 -11.65 22.04
N GLY A 169 -58.66 -11.93 23.31
CA GLY A 169 -59.30 -13.00 24.10
C GLY A 169 -58.43 -13.64 25.19
N ASP A 170 -58.82 -13.40 26.45
CA ASP A 170 -58.67 -14.25 27.65
C ASP A 170 -57.32 -14.44 28.38
N ASN A 171 -57.17 -13.64 29.45
CA ASN A 171 -57.27 -13.97 30.88
C ASN A 171 -56.72 -15.30 31.49
N LEU A 172 -56.24 -15.14 32.73
CA LEU A 172 -56.02 -16.12 33.84
C LEU A 172 -54.64 -16.81 34.02
N GLN A 173 -53.87 -16.21 34.94
CA GLN A 173 -53.42 -16.75 36.25
C GLN A 173 -52.67 -18.10 36.39
N HIS A 174 -51.61 -17.99 37.21
CA HIS A 174 -51.13 -18.89 38.27
C HIS A 174 -49.90 -19.80 38.05
N GLU A 175 -48.93 -19.53 38.94
CA GLU A 175 -48.02 -20.42 39.67
C GLU A 175 -46.82 -21.11 39.02
N GLY A 176 -45.74 -21.18 39.82
CA GLY A 176 -44.43 -21.70 39.45
C GLY A 176 -44.06 -23.01 40.14
N LEU A 177 -42.77 -23.35 39.99
CA LEU A 177 -41.86 -24.27 40.72
C LEU A 177 -40.77 -24.68 39.69
N SER A 178 -39.49 -24.29 39.84
CA SER A 178 -38.38 -25.02 40.54
C SER A 178 -38.22 -26.47 40.04
N ALA A 179 -37.08 -27.04 39.62
CA ALA A 179 -35.64 -26.79 39.59
C ALA A 179 -35.06 -27.66 38.43
N GLN A 180 -33.83 -27.56 37.89
CA GLN A 180 -32.53 -27.85 38.50
C GLN A 180 -31.38 -27.49 37.51
N ASN A 181 -30.28 -26.97 38.07
CA ASN A 181 -28.94 -26.80 37.46
C ASN A 181 -28.08 -28.05 37.77
N PRO A 182 -26.95 -28.34 37.07
CA PRO A 182 -25.65 -27.66 37.33
C PRO A 182 -24.80 -27.43 36.05
N SER A 183 -24.07 -26.33 35.81
CA SER A 183 -22.95 -25.65 36.50
C SER A 183 -21.60 -26.39 36.52
N PHE A 184 -20.58 -25.84 35.84
CA PHE A 184 -19.14 -25.75 36.20
C PHE A 184 -18.52 -24.62 35.33
N LYS A 185 -18.30 -23.37 35.79
CA LYS A 185 -17.22 -22.78 36.63
C LYS A 185 -15.81 -23.02 36.05
N SER A 186 -14.90 -22.04 35.94
CA SER A 186 -14.64 -20.90 36.83
C SER A 186 -13.83 -19.74 36.20
N ASN A 187 -14.11 -18.54 36.71
CA ASN A 187 -13.37 -17.26 36.59
C ASN A 187 -12.05 -17.24 37.36
N VAL A 188 -11.15 -16.29 37.07
CA VAL A 188 -10.48 -15.46 38.11
C VAL A 188 -10.22 -14.05 37.56
N SER A 189 -10.70 -13.04 38.29
CA SER A 189 -10.23 -11.65 38.29
C SER A 189 -9.59 -11.40 39.66
N PHE A 190 -8.50 -10.64 39.74
CA PHE A 190 -7.92 -10.18 41.00
C PHE A 190 -7.33 -8.78 40.84
N SER A 191 -7.79 -7.86 41.69
CA SER A 191 -7.22 -6.53 41.92
C SER A 191 -6.37 -6.56 43.18
N GLN A 192 -5.21 -5.88 43.20
CA GLN A 192 -4.73 -5.03 44.30
C GLN A 192 -3.34 -4.43 44.00
N GLU A 193 -3.16 -3.16 44.36
CA GLU A 193 -1.88 -2.46 44.52
C GLU A 193 -1.00 -3.07 45.64
N PRO A 194 0.30 -2.72 45.67
CA PRO A 194 0.74 -1.83 46.75
C PRO A 194 1.77 -0.76 46.33
N SER A 195 1.75 0.36 47.06
CA SER A 195 2.71 1.47 47.02
C SER A 195 3.89 1.23 47.97
N ILE A 196 5.14 1.51 47.55
CA ILE A 196 6.28 1.82 48.45
C ILE A 196 7.17 2.92 47.83
N VAL A 197 7.64 3.78 48.74
CA VAL A 197 8.28 5.11 48.66
C VAL A 197 9.77 5.15 48.26
N SER A 198 10.15 6.26 47.61
CA SER A 198 11.46 6.96 47.48
C SER A 198 12.71 6.17 47.04
N SER A 199 13.52 6.67 46.11
CA SER A 199 14.37 7.83 46.36
C SER A 199 15.04 8.32 45.07
N VAL A 200 15.13 9.64 44.94
CA VAL A 200 15.85 10.38 43.90
C VAL A 200 17.35 10.36 44.23
N PRO A 201 18.24 10.50 43.23
CA PRO A 201 19.06 11.70 43.25
C PRO A 201 19.10 12.44 41.91
N SER A 202 19.00 13.76 42.04
CA SER A 202 19.16 14.77 41.01
C SER A 202 20.64 14.94 40.65
N PHE A 203 20.95 14.98 39.35
CA PHE A 203 22.03 15.81 38.81
C PHE A 203 21.56 16.42 37.48
N LYS A 204 21.81 17.73 37.35
CA LYS A 204 21.38 18.61 36.26
C LYS A 204 22.37 18.54 35.10
N GLU A 205 21.89 18.61 33.86
CA GLU A 205 22.46 19.53 32.85
C GLU A 205 21.50 19.75 31.67
N GLU A 206 21.40 21.00 31.25
CA GLU A 206 20.67 21.48 30.08
C GLU A 206 21.28 20.89 28.79
N THR A 207 20.47 20.53 27.80
CA THR A 207 20.78 20.78 26.38
C THR A 207 19.57 20.46 25.50
N VAL A 208 19.14 21.49 24.75
CA VAL A 208 18.54 21.49 23.41
C VAL A 208 17.61 20.31 23.08
N ALA A 209 16.32 20.61 22.95
CA ALA A 209 15.32 19.74 22.33
C ALA A 209 15.85 19.21 20.98
N SER A 210 16.30 17.95 20.96
CA SER A 210 16.70 17.26 19.74
C SER A 210 15.44 17.01 18.89
N LYS A 211 15.49 17.43 17.62
CA LYS A 211 14.55 16.99 16.58
C LYS A 211 14.36 15.47 16.64
N PRO A 212 13.16 14.94 16.34
CA PRO A 212 12.97 13.50 16.23
C PRO A 212 14.00 12.94 15.23
N LYS A 213 14.80 12.00 15.70
CA LYS A 213 15.83 11.31 14.92
C LYS A 213 15.10 10.58 13.79
N VAL A 214 15.28 11.03 12.56
CA VAL A 214 14.81 10.28 11.38
C VAL A 214 15.70 9.06 11.31
N ASP A 215 15.23 7.94 11.87
CA ASP A 215 15.99 6.69 11.83
C ASP A 215 16.06 6.25 10.36
N GLY A 216 17.26 6.11 9.81
CA GLY A 216 17.53 5.63 8.44
C GLY A 216 17.93 4.16 8.43
N ARG A 217 17.89 3.50 7.27
CA ARG A 217 18.24 2.08 7.15
C ARG A 217 19.75 1.89 7.14
N LYS A 218 20.27 0.77 7.65
CA LYS A 218 21.68 0.42 7.40
C LYS A 218 21.83 -0.20 6.01
N ILE A 219 22.85 0.23 5.30
CA ILE A 219 23.28 -0.39 4.05
C ILE A 219 24.67 -0.94 4.30
N TYR A 220 24.77 -2.25 4.37
CA TYR A 220 26.02 -2.98 4.32
C TYR A 220 26.45 -3.08 2.86
N TYR A 221 27.67 -2.67 2.54
CA TYR A 221 28.16 -2.68 1.18
C TYR A 221 29.59 -3.18 1.06
N ALA A 222 29.91 -3.63 -0.15
CA ALA A 222 31.26 -3.96 -0.58
C ALA A 222 31.45 -3.47 -2.02
N VAL A 223 32.68 -3.10 -2.38
CA VAL A 223 33.00 -2.65 -3.75
C VAL A 223 33.57 -3.84 -4.52
N ALA A 224 32.99 -4.14 -5.69
CA ALA A 224 33.49 -5.20 -6.55
C ALA A 224 34.85 -4.83 -7.16
N GLY A 225 35.70 -5.85 -7.36
CA GLY A 225 36.98 -5.71 -8.03
C GLY A 225 36.82 -5.30 -9.50
N ASP A 226 37.81 -4.59 -10.04
CA ASP A 226 37.82 -4.17 -11.44
C ASP A 226 38.02 -5.37 -12.40
N ASP A 227 38.64 -6.44 -11.90
CA ASP A 227 38.87 -7.73 -12.55
C ASP A 227 37.63 -8.66 -12.57
N GLY A 228 36.58 -8.23 -11.89
CA GLY A 228 35.31 -8.94 -11.80
C GLY A 228 35.17 -9.87 -10.61
N GLU A 229 36.05 -9.76 -9.61
CA GLU A 229 35.87 -10.42 -8.32
C GLU A 229 34.65 -9.86 -7.56
N ILE A 230 33.80 -10.77 -7.07
CA ILE A 230 32.62 -10.44 -6.27
C ILE A 230 32.97 -10.68 -4.79
N PRO A 231 33.01 -9.65 -3.93
CA PRO A 231 33.37 -9.77 -2.52
C PRO A 231 32.48 -10.77 -1.80
N ASP A 232 33.06 -11.60 -0.92
CA ASP A 232 32.31 -12.60 -0.16
C ASP A 232 31.61 -12.05 1.07
N ASP A 233 32.22 -11.05 1.71
CA ASP A 233 31.72 -10.36 2.88
C ASP A 233 31.45 -8.87 2.60
N PHE A 234 30.67 -8.25 3.49
CA PHE A 234 30.37 -6.82 3.47
C PHE A 234 31.08 -6.18 4.66
N ASP A 235 32.13 -5.40 4.38
CA ASP A 235 33.03 -4.83 5.39
C ASP A 235 32.71 -3.37 5.73
N SER A 236 31.76 -2.76 5.00
CA SER A 236 31.44 -1.34 5.10
C SER A 236 29.95 -1.11 5.35
N GLU A 237 29.60 -0.02 6.04
CA GLU A 237 28.22 0.31 6.43
C GLU A 237 27.94 1.81 6.31
N ILE A 238 26.78 2.17 5.75
CA ILE A 238 26.22 3.54 5.84
C ILE A 238 24.80 3.54 6.40
N THR A 239 24.40 4.67 6.99
CA THR A 239 22.99 4.96 7.25
C THR A 239 22.40 5.73 6.07
N PHE A 240 21.33 5.20 5.49
CA PHE A 240 20.69 5.75 4.30
C PHE A 240 19.24 6.18 4.58
N ILE A 241 18.92 7.42 4.24
CA ILE A 241 17.57 7.98 4.31
C ILE A 241 17.12 8.26 2.88
N GLY A 242 16.37 7.32 2.32
CA GLY A 242 15.87 7.41 0.96
C GLY A 242 15.12 6.14 0.55
N HIS A 243 14.45 6.21 -0.60
CA HIS A 243 13.51 5.17 -1.03
C HIS A 243 13.83 4.60 -2.42
N ASN A 244 14.81 5.16 -3.13
CA ASN A 244 15.14 4.74 -4.49
C ASN A 244 16.63 4.47 -4.67
N VAL A 245 16.95 3.62 -5.65
CA VAL A 245 18.32 3.19 -5.95
C VAL A 245 19.17 4.36 -6.46
N LYS A 246 18.60 5.35 -7.15
CA LYS A 246 19.34 6.52 -7.61
C LYS A 246 19.94 7.31 -6.44
N MET A 247 19.12 7.63 -5.43
CA MET A 247 19.58 8.28 -4.20
C MET A 247 20.61 7.43 -3.46
N LEU A 248 20.41 6.11 -3.44
CA LEU A 248 21.37 5.19 -2.82
C LEU A 248 22.69 5.17 -3.59
N ALA A 249 22.65 5.18 -4.92
CA ALA A 249 23.82 5.22 -5.78
C ALA A 249 24.60 6.52 -5.57
N GLU A 250 23.94 7.69 -5.55
CA GLU A 250 24.59 8.96 -5.25
C GLU A 250 25.25 8.95 -3.86
N LYS A 251 24.55 8.42 -2.85
CA LYS A 251 25.09 8.32 -1.49
C LYS A 251 26.31 7.38 -1.43
N LEU A 252 26.27 6.26 -2.14
CA LEU A 252 27.38 5.30 -2.21
C LEU A 252 28.55 5.87 -3.01
N LYS A 253 28.33 6.67 -4.06
CA LYS A 253 29.40 7.38 -4.77
C LYS A 253 30.13 8.36 -3.85
N GLU A 254 29.39 9.15 -3.10
CA GLU A 254 29.94 10.07 -2.09
C GLU A 254 30.78 9.31 -1.05
N GLU A 255 30.26 8.22 -0.50
CA GLU A 255 30.95 7.47 0.56
C GLU A 255 32.19 6.71 0.05
N THR A 256 32.12 6.16 -1.17
CA THR A 256 33.22 5.37 -1.76
C THR A 256 34.27 6.21 -2.49
N GLY A 257 33.98 7.50 -2.75
CA GLY A 257 34.83 8.37 -3.55
C GLY A 257 34.90 7.99 -5.04
N ILE A 258 33.94 7.20 -5.55
CA ILE A 258 33.90 6.81 -6.96
C ILE A 258 33.27 7.94 -7.78
N GLU A 259 34.07 8.56 -8.65
CA GLU A 259 33.63 9.70 -9.47
C GLU A 259 32.75 9.27 -10.66
N GLU A 260 32.96 8.06 -11.18
CA GLU A 260 32.18 7.52 -12.30
C GLU A 260 30.82 6.94 -11.86
N ASP A 261 29.99 6.56 -12.84
CA ASP A 261 28.72 5.91 -12.58
C ASP A 261 28.91 4.51 -11.98
N ILE A 262 27.96 4.11 -11.13
CA ILE A 262 27.97 2.81 -10.46
C ILE A 262 26.64 2.09 -10.66
N TYR A 263 26.72 0.77 -10.62
CA TYR A 263 25.57 -0.11 -10.45
C TYR A 263 25.51 -0.57 -8.99
N VAL A 264 24.33 -0.47 -8.39
CA VAL A 264 24.07 -1.03 -7.06
C VAL A 264 23.42 -2.40 -7.25
N CYS A 265 24.07 -3.47 -6.79
CA CYS A 265 23.63 -4.83 -7.04
C CYS A 265 23.26 -5.59 -5.75
N ALA A 266 22.24 -6.45 -5.81
CA ALA A 266 22.05 -7.49 -4.80
C ALA A 266 22.86 -8.75 -5.18
N LYS A 267 23.46 -9.40 -4.18
CA LYS A 267 24.18 -10.67 -4.36
C LYS A 267 23.28 -11.84 -3.98
N ASN A 268 23.13 -12.82 -4.87
CA ASN A 268 22.48 -14.07 -4.53
C ASN A 268 23.47 -14.96 -3.76
N HIS A 269 23.16 -15.26 -2.49
CA HIS A 269 24.07 -16.03 -1.61
C HIS A 269 24.34 -17.46 -2.11
N LYS A 270 23.43 -18.06 -2.88
CA LYS A 270 23.58 -19.44 -3.39
C LYS A 270 24.37 -19.50 -4.69
N THR A 271 24.09 -18.61 -5.63
CA THR A 271 24.72 -18.62 -6.96
C THR A 271 25.91 -17.69 -7.08
N LYS A 272 26.14 -16.84 -6.07
CA LYS A 272 27.13 -15.77 -6.03
C LYS A 272 26.98 -14.72 -7.16
N ARG A 273 25.90 -14.78 -7.95
CA ARG A 273 25.61 -13.83 -9.03
C ARG A 273 25.09 -12.51 -8.50
N LEU A 274 25.45 -11.43 -9.19
CA LEU A 274 24.95 -10.09 -8.96
C LEU A 274 23.71 -9.81 -9.81
N PHE A 275 22.77 -9.08 -9.23
CA PHE A 275 21.57 -8.59 -9.89
C PHE A 275 21.46 -7.09 -9.66
N PRO A 276 21.46 -6.26 -10.72
CA PRO A 276 21.37 -4.82 -10.56
C PRO A 276 20.01 -4.45 -9.96
N LEU A 277 20.03 -3.56 -8.97
CA LEU A 277 18.81 -3.01 -8.41
C LEU A 277 18.28 -1.94 -9.36
N LEU A 278 17.13 -2.21 -9.98
CA LEU A 278 16.51 -1.33 -10.97
C LEU A 278 15.23 -0.65 -10.45
N LEU A 279 14.78 -1.02 -9.25
CA LEU A 279 13.50 -0.63 -8.65
C LEU A 279 13.71 0.17 -7.37
N GLN A 280 12.63 0.70 -6.79
CA GLN A 280 12.67 1.29 -5.45
C GLN A 280 13.16 0.28 -4.39
N LEU A 281 13.85 0.77 -3.36
CA LEU A 281 14.41 -0.07 -2.31
C LEU A 281 13.28 -0.69 -1.46
N PRO A 282 13.49 -1.84 -0.80
CA PRO A 282 12.48 -2.46 0.06
C PRO A 282 11.93 -1.47 1.11
N PRO A 283 10.61 -1.39 1.32
CA PRO A 283 10.03 -0.50 2.32
C PRO A 283 10.37 -0.96 3.76
N GLN A 284 10.05 -0.14 4.78
CA GLN A 284 10.24 -0.40 6.23
C GLN A 284 11.65 -0.17 6.79
N ASN A 285 12.49 0.60 6.09
CA ASN A 285 13.81 0.97 6.60
C ASN A 285 14.71 -0.23 6.97
N SER A 286 14.43 -1.41 6.41
CA SER A 286 15.14 -2.64 6.74
C SER A 286 16.57 -2.59 6.24
N ASP A 287 17.51 -3.21 6.94
CA ASP A 287 18.89 -3.19 6.49
C ASP A 287 19.07 -3.92 5.15
N MET A 288 20.04 -3.49 4.36
CA MET A 288 20.33 -4.06 3.04
C MET A 288 21.79 -4.41 2.89
N TYR A 289 22.06 -5.38 2.01
CA TYR A 289 23.39 -5.81 1.62
C TYR A 289 23.53 -5.60 0.12
N VAL A 290 24.45 -4.75 -0.31
CA VAL A 290 24.61 -4.38 -1.72
C VAL A 290 26.06 -4.41 -2.17
N VAL A 291 26.30 -4.78 -3.41
CA VAL A 291 27.62 -4.72 -4.05
C VAL A 291 27.64 -3.53 -4.99
N VAL A 292 28.64 -2.66 -4.82
CA VAL A 292 28.89 -1.51 -5.70
C VAL A 292 29.75 -1.97 -6.86
N VAL A 293 29.28 -1.81 -8.08
CA VAL A 293 30.01 -2.17 -9.30
C VAL A 293 30.24 -0.91 -10.12
N LYS A 294 31.51 -0.57 -10.33
CA LYS A 294 31.97 0.50 -11.21
C LYS A 294 31.50 0.29 -12.65
N ALA A 295 31.00 1.32 -13.33
CA ALA A 295 30.55 1.19 -14.71
C ALA A 295 31.69 0.81 -15.69
N SER A 296 32.94 1.15 -15.36
CA SER A 296 34.13 0.76 -16.13
C SER A 296 34.54 -0.71 -15.94
N SER A 297 34.03 -1.39 -14.90
CA SER A 297 34.42 -2.77 -14.56
C SER A 297 33.94 -3.78 -15.60
N THR A 298 34.66 -4.89 -15.71
CA THR A 298 34.27 -6.04 -16.54
C THR A 298 32.91 -6.62 -16.13
N LEU A 299 32.56 -6.59 -14.84
CA LEU A 299 31.26 -7.03 -14.32
C LEU A 299 30.11 -6.21 -14.90
N ALA A 300 30.26 -4.89 -15.01
CA ALA A 300 29.21 -4.01 -15.52
C ALA A 300 28.74 -4.42 -16.94
N ARG A 301 29.68 -4.88 -17.78
CA ARG A 301 29.37 -5.37 -19.14
C ARG A 301 28.47 -6.59 -19.15
N THR A 302 28.55 -7.42 -18.11
CA THR A 302 27.70 -8.62 -17.97
C THR A 302 26.31 -8.31 -17.42
N LEU A 303 26.13 -7.15 -16.80
CA LEU A 303 24.85 -6.72 -16.22
C LEU A 303 23.90 -6.08 -17.25
N GLY A 304 24.41 -5.57 -18.37
CA GLY A 304 23.63 -4.86 -19.40
C GLY A 304 23.21 -5.68 -20.63
N GLY A 305 23.53 -6.97 -20.72
CA GLY A 305 23.41 -7.79 -21.94
C GLY A 305 22.10 -8.57 -22.11
N GLY A 306 20.94 -7.88 -22.03
CA GLY A 306 19.61 -8.49 -22.18
C GLY A 306 19.00 -8.44 -23.59
N ASP A 307 19.59 -7.70 -24.54
CA ASP A 307 19.07 -7.57 -25.91
C ASP A 307 20.01 -8.25 -26.94
N GLU A 308 19.41 -9.22 -27.64
CA GLU A 308 19.78 -9.79 -28.95
C GLU A 308 21.28 -9.89 -29.32
N LYS A 309 21.88 -11.05 -29.03
CA LYS A 309 22.74 -11.72 -30.01
C LYS A 309 21.91 -12.76 -30.78
N VAL A 310 21.18 -12.32 -31.80
CA VAL A 310 20.85 -13.21 -32.93
C VAL A 310 22.09 -13.27 -33.81
N GLN A 311 22.91 -14.26 -33.52
CA GLN A 311 24.02 -14.66 -34.37
C GLN A 311 23.42 -15.34 -35.60
N ARG A 312 23.17 -14.57 -36.66
CA ARG A 312 22.79 -15.10 -37.97
C ARG A 312 24.06 -15.70 -38.59
N ASN A 313 24.27 -16.99 -38.32
CA ASN A 313 25.13 -17.84 -39.14
C ASN A 313 24.39 -18.04 -40.46
N ASP A 314 24.81 -17.36 -41.51
CA ASP A 314 24.53 -17.76 -42.89
C ASP A 314 25.84 -17.65 -43.66
N ASP A 315 26.65 -18.70 -43.57
CA ASP A 315 27.58 -19.09 -44.62
C ASP A 315 27.43 -20.59 -44.84
N VAL A 316 27.48 -20.98 -46.12
CA VAL A 316 27.57 -22.34 -46.70
C VAL A 316 26.24 -23.07 -46.94
N TYR A 317 25.67 -22.93 -48.14
CA TYR A 317 25.71 -23.98 -49.18
C TYR A 317 25.07 -23.48 -50.51
N SER A 318 25.86 -23.58 -51.58
CA SER A 318 25.55 -23.48 -53.03
C SER A 318 25.41 -22.09 -53.64
#